data_AF-A0A1F8N0E1-F1
#
_entry.id   AF-A0A1F8N0E1-F1
#
_cell.length_a   1.000
_cell.length_b   1.000
_cell.length_c   1.000
_cell.angle_alpha   90.00
_cell.angle_beta   90.00
_cell.angle_gamma   90.00
#
_symmetry.space_group_name_H-M   'P 1'
#
loop_
_entity.id
_entity.type
_entity.pdbx_description
1 polymer ?
#
loop_
_entity_poly.entity_id
_entity_poly.type
_entity_poly.pdbx_seq_one_letter_code
_entity_poly.pdbx_strand_id
1 'polypeptide(L)'
;MLAARIGNDPEIRPQEGLGEADIVYEEIMDGWTVTRFTALYLDSDAERIRPIRSARLSGLSIVPQYDAAYVHSGASDEIRWRISQASFVDLDEYFNPQPYGILEGYDWRGRMYTSVESIRAYLRQKGLEKDARIEGYPFDATPPTGKVATAIQIPYPQFCVVDWDYDATTGCYLRSAQGVPHLDALTDQQIAAENVIIFYAEHRATDIVEDSVGSTAIDIIMTGSGRAQVCRDGVVTEGKWVQSSPDKPILYYNAADELIPLKPGKTWIQLVPLDYDVKIN
;
A
#
# COMPACT_ATOMS: atom_id res chain seq x y z
N MET A 1 -10.50 -6.84 8.07
CA MET A 1 -9.53 -5.83 7.58
C MET A 1 -10.04 -5.24 6.28
N LEU A 2 -9.72 -3.97 6.01
CA LEU A 2 -10.06 -3.29 4.77
C LEU A 2 -8.79 -3.04 3.97
N ALA A 3 -8.84 -3.19 2.65
CA ALA A 3 -7.76 -2.80 1.75
C ALA A 3 -8.32 -1.79 0.75
N ALA A 4 -7.93 -0.52 0.88
CA ALA A 4 -8.43 0.57 0.06
C ALA A 4 -7.42 0.99 -1.01
N ARG A 5 -7.91 1.15 -2.25
CA ARG A 5 -7.14 1.73 -3.35
C ARG A 5 -7.19 3.24 -3.29
N ILE A 6 -6.02 3.86 -3.10
CA ILE A 6 -5.89 5.29 -2.93
C ILE A 6 -5.02 5.88 -4.04
N GLY A 7 -5.50 6.97 -4.63
CA GLY A 7 -4.78 7.71 -5.66
C GLY A 7 -3.59 8.48 -5.12
N ASN A 8 -2.58 8.66 -5.98
CA ASN A 8 -1.40 9.45 -5.64
C ASN A 8 -1.01 10.45 -6.74
N ASP A 9 -1.97 10.86 -7.58
CA ASP A 9 -1.77 11.93 -8.55
C ASP A 9 -1.37 13.23 -7.82
N PRO A 10 -0.42 14.04 -8.34
CA PRO A 10 -0.01 15.28 -7.67
C PRO A 10 -1.16 16.26 -7.39
N GLU A 11 -2.15 16.31 -8.27
CA GLU A 11 -3.30 17.24 -8.18
C GLU A 11 -4.29 16.90 -7.07
N ILE A 12 -4.22 15.69 -6.51
CA ILE A 12 -5.19 15.19 -5.52
C ILE A 12 -4.56 14.94 -4.14
N ARG A 13 -3.26 15.20 -4.00
CA ARG A 13 -2.54 15.23 -2.72
C ARG A 13 -2.85 16.53 -1.95
N PRO A 14 -2.78 16.53 -0.61
CA PRO A 14 -2.60 15.36 0.25
C PRO A 14 -3.84 14.44 0.29
N GLN A 15 -3.60 13.15 0.57
CA GLN A 15 -4.66 12.17 0.84
C GLN A 15 -5.28 12.40 2.22
N GLU A 16 -6.47 11.86 2.42
CA GLU A 16 -7.16 11.82 3.70
C GLU A 16 -7.15 10.38 4.24
N GLY A 17 -6.78 10.21 5.51
CA GLY A 17 -6.78 8.94 6.22
C GLY A 17 -5.64 7.99 5.86
N LEU A 18 -4.81 8.31 4.87
CA LEU A 18 -3.66 7.49 4.45
C LEU A 18 -2.64 7.34 5.58
N GLY A 19 -2.42 8.40 6.35
CA GLY A 19 -1.54 8.38 7.51
C GLY A 19 -2.03 7.48 8.64
N GLU A 20 -3.28 7.05 8.63
CA GLU A 20 -3.89 6.18 9.64
C GLU A 20 -3.86 4.69 9.27
N ALA A 21 -3.38 4.33 8.08
CA ALA A 21 -3.28 2.93 7.65
C ALA A 21 -2.20 2.16 8.41
N ASP A 22 -2.47 0.89 8.72
CA ASP A 22 -1.54 0.00 9.43
C ASP A 22 -0.44 -0.51 8.50
N ILE A 23 -0.81 -0.82 7.26
CA ILE A 23 0.11 -1.25 6.20
C ILE A 23 -0.23 -0.49 4.92
N VAL A 24 0.78 0.05 4.24
CA VAL A 24 0.61 0.70 2.94
C VAL A 24 1.54 0.05 1.93
N TYR A 25 0.99 -0.45 0.83
CA TYR A 25 1.77 -0.81 -0.35
C TYR A 25 1.77 0.38 -1.31
N GLU A 26 2.95 0.83 -1.71
CA GLU A 26 3.15 1.80 -2.79
C GLU A 26 3.74 1.11 -4.01
N GLU A 27 3.18 1.41 -5.18
CA GLU A 27 3.52 0.74 -6.43
C GLU A 27 3.43 1.68 -7.62
N ILE A 28 4.30 1.48 -8.61
CA ILE A 28 4.29 2.23 -9.86
C ILE A 28 3.18 1.75 -10.81
N MET A 29 2.47 2.68 -11.43
CA MET A 29 1.26 2.44 -12.23
C MET A 29 1.17 3.41 -13.43
N ASP A 30 0.05 3.31 -14.18
CA ASP A 30 -0.41 4.20 -15.25
C ASP A 30 0.73 4.66 -16.19
N GLY A 31 1.24 3.70 -16.99
CA GLY A 31 2.28 3.98 -17.98
C GLY A 31 3.66 4.29 -17.37
N TRP A 32 3.92 3.86 -16.14
CA TRP A 32 5.19 4.07 -15.44
C TRP A 32 5.47 5.53 -15.06
N THR A 33 4.43 6.30 -14.71
CA THR A 33 4.57 7.75 -14.46
C THR A 33 4.09 8.19 -13.08
N VAL A 34 3.19 7.43 -12.45
CA VAL A 34 2.60 7.74 -11.14
C VAL A 34 2.61 6.50 -10.26
N THR A 35 2.62 6.67 -8.94
CA THR A 35 2.37 5.56 -8.01
C THR A 35 0.91 5.53 -7.56
N ARG A 36 0.48 4.43 -6.94
CA ARG A 36 -0.78 4.35 -6.19
C ARG A 36 -0.56 3.58 -4.90
N PHE A 37 -1.53 3.69 -3.99
CA PHE A 37 -1.48 3.01 -2.71
C PHE A 37 -2.56 1.92 -2.60
N THR A 38 -2.19 0.80 -1.99
CA THR A 38 -3.14 -0.10 -1.33
C THR A 38 -2.91 0.04 0.16
N ALA A 39 -3.82 0.75 0.83
CA ALA A 39 -3.75 1.02 2.27
C ALA A 39 -4.64 0.02 3.01
N LEU A 40 -4.08 -0.66 4.00
CA LEU A 40 -4.80 -1.61 4.83
C LEU A 40 -5.11 -1.04 6.21
N TYR A 41 -6.37 -1.20 6.61
CA TYR A 41 -6.92 -0.73 7.88
C TYR A 41 -7.44 -1.94 8.65
N LEU A 42 -6.78 -2.25 9.76
CA LEU A 42 -7.16 -3.32 10.69
C LEU A 42 -7.90 -2.74 11.88
N ASP A 43 -7.22 -1.89 12.66
CA ASP A 43 -7.74 -1.33 13.93
C ASP A 43 -8.04 0.17 13.84
N SER A 44 -7.43 0.84 12.86
CA SER A 44 -7.69 2.26 12.57
C SER A 44 -9.18 2.56 12.31
N ASP A 45 -9.61 3.75 12.73
CA ASP A 45 -10.94 4.30 12.52
C ASP A 45 -10.90 5.53 11.60
N ALA A 46 -10.06 5.51 10.57
CA ALA A 46 -9.88 6.62 9.63
C ALA A 46 -11.23 7.19 9.17
N GLU A 47 -11.50 8.44 9.58
CA GLU A 47 -12.82 9.07 9.43
C GLU A 47 -13.18 9.32 7.97
N ARG A 48 -12.17 9.38 7.11
CA ARG A 48 -12.30 9.47 5.66
C ARG A 48 -11.07 8.95 4.96
N ILE A 49 -11.30 8.17 3.92
CA ILE A 49 -10.29 7.63 3.02
C ILE A 49 -10.51 8.25 1.65
N ARG A 50 -9.56 9.10 1.20
CA ARG A 50 -9.64 9.81 -0.08
C ARG A 50 -8.25 9.98 -0.70
N PRO A 51 -8.12 9.91 -2.04
CA PRO A 51 -9.15 9.58 -3.02
C PRO A 51 -9.22 8.09 -3.31
N ILE A 52 -10.43 7.52 -3.28
CA ILE A 52 -10.65 6.13 -3.72
C ILE A 52 -10.47 6.06 -5.23
N ARG A 53 -9.63 5.12 -5.68
CA ARG A 53 -9.26 4.95 -7.10
C ARG A 53 -9.42 3.52 -7.56
N SER A 54 -9.18 3.31 -8.85
CA SER A 54 -9.40 2.03 -9.50
C SER A 54 -8.45 0.95 -9.02
N ALA A 55 -8.95 -0.28 -8.98
CA ALA A 55 -8.18 -1.47 -8.69
C ALA A 55 -7.11 -1.73 -9.76
N ARG A 56 -6.07 -2.45 -9.36
CA ARG A 56 -4.95 -2.89 -10.20
C ARG A 56 -4.70 -4.39 -10.00
N LEU A 57 -3.95 -5.00 -10.90
CA LEU A 57 -3.57 -6.43 -10.83
C LEU A 57 -2.94 -6.81 -9.49
N SER A 58 -2.12 -5.92 -8.92
CA SER A 58 -1.51 -6.12 -7.60
C SER A 58 -2.52 -6.37 -6.47
N GLY A 59 -3.75 -5.85 -6.59
CA GLY A 59 -4.83 -6.14 -5.65
C GLY A 59 -5.14 -7.63 -5.53
N LEU A 60 -5.02 -8.39 -6.63
CA LEU A 60 -5.19 -9.85 -6.64
C LEU A 60 -4.09 -10.58 -5.87
N SER A 61 -2.94 -9.94 -5.67
CA SER A 61 -1.83 -10.49 -4.88
C SER A 61 -1.83 -9.98 -3.44
N ILE A 62 -2.23 -8.73 -3.20
CA ILE A 62 -2.15 -8.08 -1.88
C ILE A 62 -3.36 -8.46 -1.01
N VAL A 63 -4.58 -8.32 -1.52
CA VAL A 63 -5.81 -8.46 -0.73
C VAL A 63 -5.96 -9.84 -0.09
N PRO A 64 -5.71 -10.97 -0.81
CA PRO A 64 -5.90 -12.29 -0.21
C PRO A 64 -4.98 -12.57 0.98
N GLN A 65 -3.81 -11.94 1.07
CA GLN A 65 -2.85 -12.13 2.17
C GLN A 65 -3.44 -11.77 3.54
N TYR A 66 -4.51 -10.97 3.56
CA TYR A 66 -5.10 -10.39 4.76
C TYR A 66 -6.58 -10.72 4.94
N ASP A 67 -7.17 -11.55 4.05
CA ASP A 67 -8.63 -11.76 3.94
C ASP A 67 -9.42 -10.44 4.02
N ALA A 68 -8.90 -9.41 3.34
CA ALA A 68 -9.44 -8.05 3.43
C ALA A 68 -10.63 -7.85 2.49
N ALA A 69 -11.56 -6.97 2.86
CA ALA A 69 -12.53 -6.42 1.93
C ALA A 69 -11.83 -5.38 1.03
N TYR A 70 -11.97 -5.52 -0.28
CA TYR A 70 -11.27 -4.68 -1.25
C TYR A 70 -12.12 -3.49 -1.67
N VAL A 71 -11.66 -2.29 -1.32
CA VAL A 71 -12.37 -1.02 -1.50
C VAL A 71 -11.74 -0.25 -2.65
N HIS A 72 -12.49 -0.01 -3.71
CA HIS A 72 -12.01 0.72 -4.88
C HIS A 72 -13.17 1.31 -5.71
N SER A 73 -12.85 2.20 -6.64
CA SER A 73 -13.81 2.73 -7.62
C SER A 73 -13.34 2.42 -9.04
N GLY A 74 -13.95 1.39 -9.60
CA GLY A 74 -13.69 0.88 -10.94
C GLY A 74 -12.41 0.07 -11.09
N ALA A 75 -12.24 -0.49 -12.28
CA ALA A 75 -11.05 -1.14 -12.81
C ALA A 75 -11.20 -1.26 -14.33
N SER A 76 -10.14 -1.63 -15.06
CA SER A 76 -10.30 -2.10 -16.43
C SER A 76 -11.15 -3.38 -16.48
N ASP A 77 -11.82 -3.63 -17.60
CA ASP A 77 -12.79 -4.74 -17.70
C ASP A 77 -12.15 -6.11 -17.43
N GLU A 78 -10.94 -6.34 -17.95
CA GLU A 78 -10.20 -7.58 -17.71
C GLU A 78 -9.81 -7.73 -16.23
N ILE A 79 -9.38 -6.66 -15.56
CA ILE A 79 -9.03 -6.71 -14.13
C ILE A 79 -10.27 -6.90 -13.28
N ARG A 80 -11.36 -6.20 -13.60
CA ARG A 80 -12.67 -6.39 -12.95
C ARG A 80 -13.15 -7.83 -13.10
N TRP A 81 -13.02 -8.41 -14.30
CA TRP A 81 -13.34 -9.81 -14.51
C TRP A 81 -12.49 -10.71 -13.61
N ARG A 82 -11.18 -10.51 -13.53
CA ARG A 82 -10.31 -11.30 -12.64
C ARG A 82 -10.66 -11.15 -11.16
N ILE A 83 -10.97 -9.93 -10.71
CA ILE A 83 -11.41 -9.66 -9.32
C ILE A 83 -12.72 -10.40 -9.04
N SER A 84 -13.66 -10.45 -9.99
CA SER A 84 -14.91 -11.20 -9.82
C SER A 84 -14.72 -12.71 -9.66
N GLN A 85 -13.55 -13.25 -10.02
CA GLN A 85 -13.18 -14.65 -9.82
C GLN A 85 -12.46 -14.90 -8.47
N ALA A 86 -12.09 -13.84 -7.75
CA ALA A 86 -11.40 -13.94 -6.47
C ALA A 86 -12.37 -14.31 -5.33
N SER A 87 -11.83 -14.83 -4.24
CA SER A 87 -12.60 -15.29 -3.07
C SER A 87 -12.82 -14.20 -2.01
N PHE A 88 -12.13 -13.06 -2.11
CA PHE A 88 -12.28 -11.95 -1.17
C PHE A 88 -13.52 -11.12 -1.48
N VAL A 89 -13.96 -10.32 -0.50
CA VAL A 89 -15.09 -9.41 -0.68
C VAL A 89 -14.65 -8.24 -1.55
N ASP A 90 -15.24 -8.12 -2.73
CA ASP A 90 -15.06 -6.98 -3.65
C ASP A 90 -16.13 -5.92 -3.41
N LEU A 91 -15.70 -4.70 -3.13
CA LEU A 91 -16.54 -3.52 -2.93
C LEU A 91 -16.35 -2.48 -4.03
N ASP A 92 -16.13 -2.85 -5.30
CA ASP A 92 -16.15 -1.88 -6.41
C ASP A 92 -17.40 -0.97 -6.33
N GLU A 93 -17.16 0.34 -6.22
CA GLU A 93 -18.20 1.37 -6.09
C GLU A 93 -19.24 1.32 -7.22
N TYR A 94 -18.87 0.91 -8.42
CA TYR A 94 -19.80 0.76 -9.55
C TYR A 94 -20.91 -0.27 -9.29
N PHE A 95 -20.65 -1.28 -8.46
CA PHE A 95 -21.63 -2.31 -8.09
C PHE A 95 -22.14 -2.16 -6.65
N ASN A 96 -21.39 -1.43 -5.81
CA ASN A 96 -21.72 -1.11 -4.43
C ASN A 96 -21.64 0.41 -4.22
N PRO A 97 -22.62 1.20 -4.71
CA PRO A 97 -22.53 2.67 -4.65
C PRO A 97 -22.58 3.22 -3.22
N GLN A 98 -23.10 2.44 -2.27
CA GLN A 98 -22.91 2.66 -0.83
C GLN A 98 -21.83 1.69 -0.35
N PRO A 99 -20.87 2.12 0.49
CA PRO A 99 -20.89 3.34 1.30
C PRO A 99 -19.89 4.42 0.81
N TYR A 100 -19.94 4.71 -0.49
CA TYR A 100 -19.09 5.73 -1.11
C TYR A 100 -19.78 7.08 -1.18
N GLY A 101 -18.97 8.13 -1.17
CA GLY A 101 -19.41 9.51 -1.32
C GLY A 101 -18.62 10.26 -2.39
N ILE A 102 -19.20 11.37 -2.85
CA ILE A 102 -18.57 12.34 -3.74
C ILE A 102 -18.31 13.62 -2.96
N LEU A 103 -17.05 14.07 -2.91
CA LEU A 103 -16.67 15.32 -2.29
C LEU A 103 -16.78 16.47 -3.30
N GLU A 104 -17.54 17.51 -2.96
CA GLU A 104 -17.63 18.72 -3.78
C GLU A 104 -16.30 19.47 -3.82
N GLY A 105 -16.05 20.19 -4.92
CA GLY A 105 -14.82 20.98 -5.11
C GLY A 105 -13.61 20.21 -5.63
N TYR A 106 -13.68 18.88 -5.69
CA TYR A 106 -12.66 18.03 -6.33
C TYR A 106 -13.12 17.57 -7.71
N ASP A 107 -12.15 17.39 -8.62
CA ASP A 107 -12.44 16.76 -9.91
C ASP A 107 -12.60 15.22 -9.77
N TRP A 108 -12.82 14.56 -10.90
CA TRP A 108 -13.07 13.11 -10.96
C TRP A 108 -11.92 12.25 -10.40
N ARG A 109 -10.69 12.77 -10.32
CA ARG A 109 -9.55 12.05 -9.75
C ARG A 109 -9.58 12.07 -8.23
N GLY A 110 -10.03 13.18 -7.63
CA GLY A 110 -9.89 13.44 -6.21
C GLY A 110 -11.15 13.29 -5.36
N ARG A 111 -12.34 13.23 -5.98
CA ARG A 111 -13.62 13.40 -5.27
C ARG A 111 -14.19 12.15 -4.59
N MET A 112 -13.79 10.96 -4.99
CA MET A 112 -14.34 9.72 -4.44
C MET A 112 -13.78 9.47 -3.04
N TYR A 113 -14.63 9.25 -2.06
CA TYR A 113 -14.22 8.93 -0.69
C TYR A 113 -15.10 7.86 -0.06
N THR A 114 -14.61 7.28 1.03
CA THR A 114 -15.39 6.47 1.98
C THR A 114 -14.81 6.64 3.39
N SER A 115 -15.17 5.81 4.36
CA SER A 115 -14.53 5.75 5.68
C SER A 115 -14.45 4.32 6.19
N VAL A 116 -13.60 4.07 7.19
CA VAL A 116 -13.51 2.72 7.79
C VAL A 116 -14.85 2.30 8.39
N GLU A 117 -15.49 3.18 9.17
CA GLU A 117 -16.75 2.84 9.84
C GLU A 117 -17.89 2.62 8.84
N SER A 118 -17.98 3.41 7.76
CA SER A 118 -19.05 3.24 6.78
C SER A 118 -18.93 1.90 6.03
N ILE A 119 -17.71 1.48 5.71
CA ILE A 119 -17.42 0.18 5.09
C ILE A 119 -17.73 -0.97 6.06
N ARG A 120 -17.24 -0.91 7.30
CA ARG A 120 -17.55 -1.93 8.32
C ARG A 120 -19.06 -2.03 8.58
N ALA A 121 -19.77 -0.90 8.68
CA ALA A 121 -21.22 -0.89 8.83
C ALA A 121 -21.93 -1.54 7.63
N TYR A 122 -21.48 -1.26 6.40
CA TYR A 122 -22.01 -1.89 5.19
C TYR A 122 -21.75 -3.41 5.17
N LEU A 123 -20.54 -3.86 5.51
CA LEU A 123 -20.20 -5.26 5.62
C LEU A 123 -21.07 -5.99 6.67
N ARG A 124 -21.26 -5.40 7.86
CA ARG A 124 -22.16 -5.93 8.90
C ARG A 124 -23.60 -6.05 8.38
N GLN A 125 -24.10 -5.03 7.70
CA GLN A 125 -25.44 -5.04 7.11
C GLN A 125 -25.62 -6.17 6.08
N LYS A 126 -24.58 -6.47 5.31
CA LYS A 126 -24.57 -7.55 4.32
C LYS A 126 -24.27 -8.93 4.90
N GLY A 127 -23.94 -9.03 6.19
CA GLY A 127 -23.47 -10.27 6.81
C GLY A 127 -22.11 -10.74 6.29
N LEU A 128 -21.29 -9.81 5.79
CA LEU A 128 -19.96 -10.05 5.23
C LEU A 128 -18.83 -9.68 6.17
N GLU A 129 -19.13 -9.04 7.31
CA GLU A 129 -18.13 -8.74 8.34
C GLU A 129 -17.61 -10.04 8.96
N LYS A 130 -16.30 -10.12 9.15
CA LYS A 130 -15.62 -11.29 9.72
C LYS A 130 -14.75 -10.88 10.90
N ASP A 131 -14.94 -11.55 12.03
CA ASP A 131 -13.94 -11.61 13.10
C ASP A 131 -12.87 -12.66 12.71
N ALA A 132 -12.04 -12.31 11.73
CA ALA A 132 -10.95 -13.17 11.28
C ALA A 132 -9.68 -12.87 12.08
N ARG A 133 -9.08 -13.90 12.68
CA ARG A 133 -7.70 -13.80 13.16
C ARG A 133 -6.78 -13.77 11.96
N ILE A 134 -6.22 -12.61 11.67
CA ILE A 134 -5.28 -12.42 10.57
C ILE A 134 -3.91 -12.88 11.04
N GLU A 135 -3.24 -13.68 10.23
CA GLU A 135 -1.83 -13.97 10.42
C GLU A 135 -1.05 -12.69 10.11
N GLY A 136 -0.23 -12.23 11.05
CA GLY A 136 0.49 -10.98 10.94
C GLY A 136 1.99 -11.18 10.78
N TYR A 137 2.71 -10.06 10.77
CA TYR A 137 4.17 -10.06 10.83
C TYR A 137 4.68 -10.44 12.23
N PRO A 138 5.86 -11.07 12.33
CA PRO A 138 6.58 -11.13 13.60
C PRO A 138 7.00 -9.72 14.02
N PHE A 139 6.80 -9.39 15.30
CA PHE A 139 7.18 -8.09 15.85
C PHE A 139 8.18 -8.24 16.99
N ASP A 140 9.13 -7.31 17.06
CA ASP A 140 10.08 -7.18 18.17
C ASP A 140 10.30 -5.70 18.48
N ALA A 141 10.15 -5.31 19.74
CA ALA A 141 10.40 -3.93 20.18
C ALA A 141 11.90 -3.60 20.25
N THR A 142 12.76 -4.61 20.28
CA THR A 142 14.22 -4.45 20.35
C THR A 142 14.76 -4.03 18.98
N PRO A 143 15.49 -2.90 18.88
CA PRO A 143 16.13 -2.50 17.63
C PRO A 143 17.15 -3.55 17.16
N PRO A 144 17.14 -3.95 15.87
CA PRO A 144 18.12 -4.87 15.34
C PRO A 144 19.49 -4.18 15.18
N THR A 145 20.56 -4.96 15.09
CA THR A 145 21.86 -4.47 14.63
C THR A 145 21.91 -4.50 13.11
N GLY A 146 22.32 -3.41 12.46
CA GLY A 146 22.38 -3.34 11.00
C GLY A 146 23.25 -2.20 10.50
N LYS A 147 23.26 -2.01 9.18
CA LYS A 147 23.86 -0.81 8.58
C LYS A 147 22.94 0.38 8.85
N VAL A 148 23.53 1.56 8.97
CA VAL A 148 22.77 2.81 9.11
C VAL A 148 21.84 2.98 7.90
N ALA A 149 20.61 3.39 8.19
CA ALA A 149 19.55 3.68 7.22
C ALA A 149 18.71 4.82 7.79
N THR A 150 19.31 5.99 7.89
CA THR A 150 18.66 7.23 8.35
C THR A 150 17.99 8.01 7.23
N ALA A 151 18.34 7.76 5.97
CA ALA A 151 17.65 8.31 4.81
C ALA A 151 17.45 7.22 3.75
N ILE A 152 16.26 7.13 3.17
CA ILE A 152 15.92 6.19 2.09
C ILE A 152 15.31 6.98 0.94
N GLN A 153 15.84 6.81 -0.26
CA GLN A 153 15.33 7.45 -1.47
C GLN A 153 14.84 6.40 -2.45
N ILE A 154 13.55 6.46 -2.77
CA ILE A 154 12.91 5.56 -3.74
C ILE A 154 12.81 6.30 -5.07
N PRO A 155 13.52 5.85 -6.12
CA PRO A 155 13.64 6.56 -7.39
C PRO A 155 12.44 6.30 -8.31
N TYR A 156 11.22 6.42 -7.77
CA TYR A 156 10.03 6.44 -8.63
C TYR A 156 10.09 7.62 -9.62
N PRO A 157 9.36 7.55 -10.75
CA PRO A 157 9.33 8.59 -11.77
C PRO A 157 9.06 9.98 -11.21
N GLN A 158 9.49 11.01 -11.95
CA GLN A 158 9.65 12.40 -11.49
C GLN A 158 8.56 12.96 -10.55
N PHE A 159 7.29 12.67 -10.79
CA PHE A 159 6.18 13.18 -9.96
C PHE A 159 5.90 12.36 -8.68
N CYS A 160 6.66 11.30 -8.45
CA CYS A 160 6.46 10.35 -7.37
C CYS A 160 7.76 9.97 -6.65
N VAL A 161 8.85 10.72 -6.83
CA VAL A 161 10.07 10.51 -6.00
C VAL A 161 9.68 10.58 -4.52
N VAL A 162 10.08 9.57 -3.76
CA VAL A 162 9.78 9.45 -2.32
C VAL A 162 11.09 9.41 -1.54
N ASP A 163 11.12 10.20 -0.48
CA ASP A 163 12.18 10.17 0.52
C ASP A 163 11.58 9.77 1.88
N TRP A 164 12.36 9.03 2.65
CA TRP A 164 12.05 8.68 4.03
C TRP A 164 13.24 9.02 4.92
N ASP A 165 13.03 9.96 5.84
CA ASP A 165 14.06 10.38 6.81
C ASP A 165 13.72 9.84 8.19
N TYR A 166 14.66 9.12 8.81
CA TYR A 166 14.49 8.58 10.16
C TYR A 166 14.61 9.69 11.20
N ASP A 167 13.54 9.90 11.96
CA ASP A 167 13.58 10.73 13.16
C ASP A 167 13.79 9.84 14.40
N ALA A 168 14.97 9.94 15.00
CA ALA A 168 15.33 9.20 16.21
C ALA A 168 14.48 9.61 17.44
N THR A 169 13.83 10.78 17.41
CA THR A 169 12.99 11.27 18.51
C THR A 169 11.69 10.48 18.60
N THR A 170 11.00 10.34 17.47
CA THR A 170 9.77 9.54 17.35
C THR A 170 10.06 8.06 17.10
N GLY A 171 11.24 7.73 16.58
CA GLY A 171 11.61 6.39 16.17
C GLY A 171 10.92 5.93 14.88
N CYS A 172 10.50 6.88 14.04
CA CYS A 172 9.77 6.65 12.79
C CYS A 172 10.52 7.23 11.59
N TYR A 173 10.25 6.68 10.41
CA TYR A 173 10.62 7.30 9.14
C TYR A 173 9.53 8.27 8.70
N LEU A 174 9.92 9.51 8.41
CA LEU A 174 9.05 10.59 7.95
C LEU A 174 9.06 10.64 6.43
N ARG A 175 7.88 10.58 5.80
CA ARG A 175 7.73 10.53 4.35
C ARG A 175 7.71 11.93 3.75
N SER A 176 8.49 12.11 2.68
CA SER A 176 8.40 13.26 1.80
C SER A 176 8.10 12.78 0.37
N ALA A 177 7.37 13.60 -0.40
CA ALA A 177 7.09 13.35 -1.81
C ALA A 177 7.56 14.56 -2.61
N GLN A 178 8.35 14.35 -3.66
CA GLN A 178 8.92 15.45 -4.46
C GLN A 178 9.65 16.52 -3.61
N GLY A 179 10.35 16.09 -2.55
CA GLY A 179 11.10 16.99 -1.67
C GLY A 179 10.25 17.84 -0.70
N VAL A 180 8.94 17.61 -0.61
CA VAL A 180 8.07 18.26 0.40
C VAL A 180 7.51 17.24 1.38
N PRO A 181 7.32 17.60 2.67
CA PRO A 181 6.67 16.74 3.65
C PRO A 181 5.33 16.24 3.14
N HIS A 182 5.11 14.92 3.15
CA HIS A 182 3.85 14.35 2.70
C HIS A 182 2.87 14.33 3.89
N LEU A 183 1.93 15.26 3.91
CA LEU A 183 0.95 15.39 5.00
C LEU A 183 -0.27 14.52 4.75
N ASP A 184 -0.92 14.08 5.82
CA ASP A 184 -2.32 13.63 5.79
C ASP A 184 -3.25 14.84 5.96
N ALA A 185 -4.19 15.02 5.03
CA ALA A 185 -5.03 16.21 4.96
C ALA A 185 -6.02 16.35 6.13
N LEU A 186 -6.33 15.28 6.86
CA LEU A 186 -7.25 15.33 7.99
C LEU A 186 -6.57 15.78 9.28
N THR A 187 -5.28 15.46 9.41
CA THR A 187 -4.54 15.62 10.67
C THR A 187 -3.44 16.68 10.60
N ASP A 188 -3.12 17.14 9.38
CA ASP A 188 -1.95 17.99 9.07
C ASP A 188 -0.62 17.39 9.58
N GLN A 189 -0.60 16.10 9.92
CA GLN A 189 0.61 15.41 10.34
C GLN A 189 1.35 14.86 9.13
N GLN A 190 2.68 14.92 9.18
CA GLN A 190 3.49 14.24 8.19
C GLN A 190 3.30 12.73 8.32
N ILE A 191 3.07 12.08 7.18
CA ILE A 191 2.98 10.62 7.09
C ILE A 191 4.29 10.03 7.58
N ALA A 192 4.17 9.10 8.54
CA ALA A 192 5.30 8.44 9.17
C ALA A 192 5.03 6.94 9.29
N ALA A 193 6.10 6.14 9.26
CA ALA A 193 6.04 4.70 9.45
C ALA A 193 7.23 4.21 10.29
N GLU A 194 6.97 3.28 11.20
CA GLU A 194 7.98 2.60 12.00
C GLU A 194 8.85 1.67 11.15
N ASN A 195 8.27 1.12 10.08
CA ASN A 195 8.93 0.20 9.17
C ASN A 195 8.78 0.69 7.72
N VAL A 196 9.89 0.74 6.99
CA VAL A 196 9.92 0.94 5.54
C VAL A 196 10.57 -0.29 4.91
N ILE A 197 9.84 -0.98 4.04
CA ILE A 197 10.30 -2.20 3.38
C ILE A 197 10.45 -1.91 1.91
N ILE A 198 11.63 -2.17 1.36
CA ILE A 198 11.87 -2.13 -0.07
C ILE A 198 11.71 -3.55 -0.61
N PHE A 199 10.68 -3.74 -1.43
CA PHE A 199 10.28 -5.03 -1.98
C PHE A 199 10.63 -5.08 -3.46
N TYR A 200 11.69 -5.82 -3.79
CA TYR A 200 12.14 -5.93 -5.19
C TYR A 200 11.38 -7.07 -5.88
N ALA A 201 10.61 -6.72 -6.91
CA ALA A 201 9.87 -7.68 -7.71
C ALA A 201 9.95 -7.37 -9.20
N GLU A 202 9.79 -8.41 -10.01
CA GLU A 202 9.64 -8.25 -11.45
C GLU A 202 8.34 -7.47 -11.74
N HIS A 203 8.45 -6.41 -12.53
CA HIS A 203 7.33 -5.63 -13.03
C HIS A 203 7.19 -5.91 -14.53
N ARG A 204 6.10 -6.56 -14.94
CA ARG A 204 5.84 -6.93 -16.32
C ARG A 204 4.81 -6.00 -16.93
N ALA A 205 5.12 -5.43 -18.08
CA ALA A 205 4.09 -4.80 -18.90
C ALA A 205 3.09 -5.86 -19.37
N THR A 206 1.82 -5.47 -19.45
CA THR A 206 0.75 -6.32 -19.99
C THR A 206 0.09 -5.64 -21.18
N ASP A 207 -0.77 -6.38 -21.90
CA ASP A 207 -1.62 -5.81 -22.97
C ASP A 207 -2.99 -5.36 -22.44
N ILE A 208 -3.19 -5.35 -21.12
CA ILE A 208 -4.45 -4.97 -20.49
C ILE A 208 -4.53 -3.45 -20.44
N VAL A 209 -5.39 -2.84 -21.25
CA VAL A 209 -5.58 -1.38 -21.27
C VAL A 209 -6.36 -0.91 -20.04
N GLU A 210 -5.84 0.09 -19.34
CA GLU A 210 -6.33 0.60 -18.05
C GLU A 210 -7.08 1.93 -18.14
N ASP A 211 -6.86 2.69 -19.21
CA ASP A 211 -7.42 4.03 -19.36
C ASP A 211 -7.79 4.35 -20.81
N SER A 212 -8.46 5.48 -21.00
CA SER A 212 -8.89 5.96 -22.31
C SER A 212 -7.76 6.41 -23.23
N VAL A 213 -6.52 6.53 -22.72
CA VAL A 213 -5.35 6.95 -23.51
C VAL A 213 -4.46 5.77 -23.90
N GLY A 214 -4.81 4.55 -23.49
CA GLY A 214 -4.14 3.31 -23.90
C GLY A 214 -3.03 2.84 -22.97
N SER A 215 -2.87 3.42 -21.78
CA SER A 215 -1.88 2.93 -20.81
C SER A 215 -2.24 1.51 -20.39
N THR A 216 -1.24 0.64 -20.26
CA THR A 216 -1.47 -0.75 -19.89
C THR A 216 -1.13 -1.05 -18.43
N ALA A 217 -1.76 -2.08 -17.88
CA ALA A 217 -1.51 -2.55 -16.53
C ALA A 217 -0.09 -3.08 -16.39
N ILE A 218 0.48 -2.91 -15.20
CA ILE A 218 1.76 -3.48 -14.80
C ILE A 218 1.44 -4.64 -13.84
N ASP A 219 1.93 -5.83 -14.18
CA ASP A 219 1.86 -7.01 -13.32
C ASP A 219 3.10 -7.09 -12.44
N ILE A 220 2.91 -7.00 -11.13
CA ILE A 220 3.99 -7.05 -10.14
C ILE A 220 4.04 -8.47 -9.58
N ILE A 221 5.12 -9.18 -9.85
CA ILE A 221 5.23 -10.60 -9.52
C ILE A 221 5.58 -10.77 -8.04
N MET A 222 4.54 -10.95 -7.22
CA MET A 222 4.64 -11.16 -5.77
C MET A 222 4.56 -12.64 -5.35
N THR A 223 4.67 -13.56 -6.32
CA THR A 223 4.68 -15.01 -6.07
C THR A 223 6.11 -15.55 -5.99
N GLY A 224 6.33 -16.52 -5.09
CA GLY A 224 7.66 -17.12 -4.89
C GLY A 224 8.51 -16.34 -3.89
N SER A 225 9.71 -15.90 -4.30
CA SER A 225 10.64 -15.19 -3.42
C SER A 225 11.50 -14.19 -4.19
N GLY A 226 11.94 -13.12 -3.53
CA GLY A 226 12.82 -12.11 -4.11
C GLY A 226 13.53 -11.29 -3.06
N ARG A 227 14.37 -10.33 -3.49
CA ARG A 227 15.15 -9.50 -2.57
C ARG A 227 14.25 -8.53 -1.79
N ALA A 228 14.56 -8.32 -0.52
CA ALA A 228 13.95 -7.29 0.29
C ALA A 228 15.01 -6.57 1.14
N GLN A 229 14.73 -5.32 1.47
CA GLN A 229 15.46 -4.57 2.49
C GLN A 229 14.44 -4.06 3.51
N VAL A 230 14.63 -4.40 4.78
CA VAL A 230 13.73 -3.99 5.86
C VAL A 230 14.42 -2.90 6.68
N CYS A 231 13.87 -1.69 6.65
CA CYS A 231 14.36 -0.54 7.39
C CYS A 231 13.45 -0.26 8.59
N ARG A 232 14.03 -0.24 9.79
CA ARG A 232 13.36 0.12 11.05
C ARG A 232 14.41 0.62 12.03
N ASP A 233 14.03 1.49 12.96
CA ASP A 233 14.93 2.01 14.00
C ASP A 233 16.27 2.59 13.47
N GLY A 234 16.23 3.23 12.29
CA GLY A 234 17.40 3.87 11.69
C GLY A 234 18.43 2.91 11.11
N VAL A 235 18.09 1.62 10.96
CA VAL A 235 18.97 0.59 10.38
C VAL A 235 18.27 -0.22 9.30
N VAL A 236 19.06 -0.75 8.36
CA VAL A 236 18.60 -1.66 7.31
C VAL A 236 19.10 -3.08 7.53
N THR A 237 18.19 -4.04 7.37
CA THR A 237 18.48 -5.47 7.29
C THR A 237 18.24 -5.95 5.86
N GLU A 238 19.28 -6.50 5.21
CA GLU A 238 19.14 -7.19 3.93
C GLU A 238 18.47 -8.54 4.13
N GLY A 239 17.55 -8.88 3.23
CA GLY A 239 16.85 -10.15 3.29
C GLY A 239 16.19 -10.53 1.97
N LYS A 240 15.28 -11.50 2.08
CA LYS A 240 14.40 -11.93 1.01
C LYS A 240 12.96 -11.94 1.48
N TRP A 241 12.04 -11.57 0.61
CA TRP A 241 10.63 -11.83 0.80
C TRP A 241 10.29 -13.23 0.27
N VAL A 242 9.33 -13.90 0.91
CA VAL A 242 8.83 -15.23 0.51
C VAL A 242 7.31 -15.27 0.64
N GLN A 243 6.62 -15.56 -0.45
CA GLN A 243 5.20 -15.92 -0.46
C GLN A 243 5.07 -17.44 -0.36
N SER A 244 4.62 -17.93 0.79
CA SER A 244 4.39 -19.37 0.99
C SER A 244 3.08 -19.85 0.35
N SER A 245 2.06 -18.99 0.35
CA SER A 245 0.74 -19.25 -0.24
C SER A 245 0.06 -17.90 -0.57
N PRO A 246 -0.82 -17.80 -1.57
CA PRO A 246 -1.48 -16.55 -1.94
C PRO A 246 -2.33 -15.91 -0.81
N ASP A 247 -2.88 -16.72 0.09
CA ASP A 247 -3.73 -16.31 1.22
C ASP A 247 -2.93 -16.06 2.52
N LYS A 248 -1.60 -16.02 2.43
CA LYS A 248 -0.70 -15.79 3.57
C LYS A 248 0.10 -14.51 3.39
N PRO A 249 0.38 -13.76 4.47
CA PRO A 249 1.28 -12.63 4.40
C PRO A 249 2.64 -13.04 3.83
N ILE A 250 3.19 -12.22 2.96
CA ILE A 250 4.57 -12.38 2.51
C ILE A 250 5.51 -12.04 3.67
N LEU A 251 6.35 -12.99 4.06
CA LEU A 251 7.28 -12.83 5.17
C LEU A 251 8.71 -12.55 4.70
N TYR A 252 9.50 -11.92 5.56
CA TYR A 252 10.87 -11.49 5.26
C TYR A 252 11.87 -12.31 6.07
N TYR A 253 12.92 -12.78 5.41
CA TYR A 253 13.94 -13.64 5.98
C TYR A 253 15.33 -13.07 5.78
N ASN A 254 16.19 -13.19 6.78
CA ASN A 254 17.60 -12.78 6.70
C ASN A 254 18.44 -13.83 5.95
N ALA A 255 19.75 -13.59 5.84
CA ALA A 255 20.68 -14.51 5.18
C ALA A 255 20.85 -15.88 5.90
N ALA A 256 20.41 -15.99 7.16
CA ALA A 256 20.40 -17.21 7.95
C ALA A 256 19.04 -17.95 7.90
N ASP A 257 18.12 -17.52 7.01
CA ASP A 257 16.75 -18.05 6.90
C ASP A 257 15.89 -17.87 8.15
N GLU A 258 16.22 -16.89 8.99
CA GLU A 258 15.42 -16.49 10.15
C GLU A 258 14.49 -15.33 9.77
N LEU A 259 13.30 -15.30 10.36
CA LEU A 259 12.34 -14.21 10.17
C LEU A 259 12.93 -12.88 10.64
N ILE A 260 12.79 -11.84 9.82
CA ILE A 260 13.12 -10.47 10.19
C ILE A 260 11.89 -9.85 10.90
N PRO A 261 11.95 -9.55 12.20
CA PRO A 261 10.83 -8.96 12.92
C PRO A 261 10.68 -7.46 12.61
N LEU A 262 9.44 -7.02 12.43
CA LEU A 262 9.10 -5.62 12.30
C LEU A 262 9.02 -4.94 13.67
N LYS A 263 9.14 -3.62 13.70
CA LYS A 263 8.78 -2.81 14.87
C LYS A 263 7.25 -2.76 14.97
N PRO A 264 6.65 -2.92 16.18
CA PRO A 264 5.23 -2.64 16.35
C PRO A 264 4.90 -1.22 15.87
N GLY A 265 3.95 -1.10 14.94
CA GLY A 265 3.60 0.18 14.31
C GLY A 265 3.24 0.02 12.83
N LYS A 266 3.16 1.15 12.14
CA LYS A 266 2.83 1.25 10.73
C LYS A 266 3.97 0.73 9.86
N THR A 267 3.59 0.09 8.76
CA THR A 267 4.54 -0.48 7.80
C THR A 267 4.26 0.05 6.40
N TRP A 268 5.28 0.61 5.77
CA TRP A 268 5.20 1.03 4.38
C TRP A 268 6.03 0.09 3.50
N ILE A 269 5.43 -0.48 2.46
CA ILE A 269 6.06 -1.43 1.55
C ILE A 269 6.16 -0.78 0.17
N GLN A 270 7.39 -0.51 -0.24
CA GLN A 270 7.75 0.08 -1.52
C GLN A 270 7.97 -1.04 -2.54
N LEU A 271 7.00 -1.28 -3.41
CA LEU A 271 7.13 -2.25 -4.52
C LEU A 271 7.96 -1.60 -5.63
N VAL A 272 9.17 -2.11 -5.83
CA VAL A 272 10.12 -1.53 -6.79
C VAL A 272 10.58 -2.58 -7.82
N PRO A 273 10.85 -2.17 -9.07
CA PRO A 273 11.52 -3.00 -10.06
C PRO A 273 12.88 -3.51 -9.57
N LEU A 274 13.31 -4.65 -10.11
CA LEU A 274 14.57 -5.31 -9.71
C LEU A 274 15.82 -4.46 -9.97
N ASP A 275 15.74 -3.53 -10.92
CA ASP A 275 16.84 -2.66 -11.36
C ASP A 275 16.83 -1.26 -10.72
N TYR A 276 15.88 -0.98 -9.82
CA TYR A 276 15.85 0.29 -9.10
C TYR A 276 17.05 0.44 -8.16
N ASP A 277 17.79 1.54 -8.34
CA ASP A 277 18.92 1.93 -7.51
C ASP A 277 18.44 2.75 -6.30
N VAL A 278 17.81 2.06 -5.34
CA VAL A 278 17.36 2.65 -4.08
C VAL A 278 18.56 3.07 -3.25
N LYS A 279 18.58 4.33 -2.81
CA LYS A 279 19.64 4.87 -1.95
C LYS A 279 19.23 4.74 -0.49
N ILE A 280 20.13 4.18 0.32
CA ILE A 280 19.98 4.05 1.77
C ILE A 280 21.27 4.57 2.41
N ASN A 281 21.16 5.60 3.24
CA ASN A 281 22.29 6.27 3.90
C ASN A 281 22.12 6.30 5.42
#